data_AF-A0A369BKJ0-F1
#
_entry.id   AF-A0A369BKJ0-F1
#
_cell.length_a   1.000
_cell.length_b   1.000
_cell.length_c   1.000
_cell.angle_alpha   90.00
_cell.angle_beta   90.00
_cell.angle_gamma   90.00
#
_symmetry.space_group_name_H-M   'P 1'
#
loop_
_entity.id
_entity.type
_entity.pdbx_description
1 polymer ?
#
loop_
_entity_poly.entity_id
_entity_poly.type
_entity_poly.pdbx_seq_one_letter_code
_entity_poly.pdbx_strand_id
1 'polypeptide(L)'
;MPIAELLVEGKIDAEIINVLMSEYVLPFAVRIGGTKGSLNTTVKERRKELKKNSIFYLRDRDFDYDVDVNVKIPQPIKFNNNGIEIILGWHWCRHEIENYLLQPDIVSAACCAPVSEVMKEIKKAAVCIRFYQAARWTIGKLKRKGILPPPFDLPTKPKSIAQEKKDFLIVDDCSQENCLKLIRNDANEFLSRVQSVLDDSEIVKRYNENVSDFSLERCEDIDWILQVFSGKDLFTSLTPWMKKLKINHPSELRDKIVSWIGDNPRKALEAIPEWQKLFELLQSV
;
A
#
# COMPACT_ATOMS: atom_id res chain seq x y z
N MET A 1 13.10 20.59 12.10
CA MET A 1 12.24 20.48 13.30
C MET A 1 12.13 19.01 13.62
N PRO A 2 12.78 18.54 14.69
CA PRO A 2 12.90 17.12 14.97
C PRO A 2 11.52 16.47 15.02
N ILE A 3 11.37 15.36 14.30
CA ILE A 3 10.17 14.53 14.31
C ILE A 3 9.91 14.10 15.76
N ALA A 4 8.65 14.20 16.20
CA ALA A 4 8.22 13.72 17.51
C ALA A 4 7.57 12.34 17.40
N GLU A 5 6.74 12.14 16.36
CA GLU A 5 6.03 10.89 16.12
C GLU A 5 5.95 10.57 14.62
N LEU A 6 6.18 9.30 14.28
CA LEU A 6 5.94 8.74 12.95
C LEU A 6 4.81 7.70 13.05
N LEU A 7 3.68 7.99 12.43
CA LEU A 7 2.55 7.07 12.34
C LEU A 7 2.69 6.13 11.15
N VAL A 8 2.40 4.84 11.33
CA VAL A 8 2.49 3.83 10.27
C VAL A 8 1.21 3.01 10.15
N GLU A 9 1.01 2.32 9.03
CA GLU A 9 -0.21 1.54 8.77
C GLU A 9 -0.32 0.29 9.65
N GLY A 10 0.76 -0.51 9.69
CA GLY A 10 0.73 -1.85 10.25
C GLY A 10 1.63 -2.08 11.45
N LYS A 11 1.41 -3.21 12.13
CA LYS A 11 2.29 -3.70 13.19
C LYS A 11 3.70 -4.01 12.66
N ILE A 12 3.78 -4.60 11.47
CA ILE A 12 5.07 -5.01 10.86
C ILE A 12 5.92 -3.78 10.54
N ASP A 13 5.32 -2.72 9.98
CA ASP A 13 5.99 -1.44 9.76
C ASP A 13 6.57 -0.90 11.06
N ALA A 14 5.76 -0.86 12.12
CA ALA A 14 6.18 -0.36 13.41
C ALA A 14 7.31 -1.21 14.00
N GLU A 15 7.22 -2.53 13.92
CA GLU A 15 8.22 -3.46 14.44
C GLU A 15 9.57 -3.28 13.73
N ILE A 16 9.57 -3.31 12.39
CA ILE A 16 10.80 -3.14 11.61
C ILE A 16 11.41 -1.77 11.84
N ILE A 17 10.63 -0.69 11.73
CA ILE A 17 11.17 0.66 11.84
C ILE A 17 11.73 0.89 13.25
N ASN A 18 11.05 0.43 14.31
CA ASN A 18 11.58 0.56 15.68
C ASN A 18 12.90 -0.20 15.86
N VAL A 19 13.03 -1.41 15.30
CA VAL A 19 14.27 -2.18 15.31
C VAL A 19 15.39 -1.41 14.59
N LEU A 20 15.13 -0.93 13.38
CA LEU A 20 16.15 -0.23 12.59
C LEU A 20 16.52 1.13 13.20
N MET A 21 15.59 1.82 13.86
CA MET A 21 15.86 3.09 14.55
C MET A 21 16.84 2.95 15.71
N SER A 22 16.94 1.77 16.33
CA SER A 22 17.88 1.54 17.42
C SER A 22 19.34 1.76 17.00
N GLU A 23 19.65 1.58 15.71
CA GLU A 23 20.98 1.84 15.13
C GLU A 23 21.27 3.34 14.92
N TYR A 24 20.24 4.17 14.74
CA TYR A 24 20.39 5.60 14.46
C TYR A 24 20.14 6.51 15.67
N VAL A 25 19.75 5.95 16.83
CA VAL A 25 19.44 6.68 18.08
C VAL A 25 18.49 7.86 17.82
N LEU A 26 17.42 7.61 17.07
CA LEU A 26 16.49 8.66 16.66
C LEU A 26 15.45 8.96 17.75
N PRO A 27 15.29 10.22 18.19
CA PRO A 27 14.47 10.57 19.35
C PRO A 27 12.98 10.76 19.00
N PHE A 28 12.38 9.86 18.22
CA PHE A 28 10.95 9.91 17.91
C PHE A 28 10.26 8.56 18.17
N ALA A 29 8.94 8.60 18.36
CA ALA A 29 8.14 7.39 18.56
C ALA A 29 7.51 6.92 17.25
N VAL A 30 7.62 5.62 16.95
CA VAL A 30 6.84 4.99 15.87
C VAL A 30 5.58 4.37 16.44
N ARG A 31 4.42 4.70 15.87
CA ARG A 31 3.12 4.21 16.37
C ARG A 31 2.22 3.80 15.21
N ILE A 32 1.34 2.83 15.46
CA ILE A 32 0.28 2.49 14.51
C ILE A 32 -0.71 3.66 14.48
N GLY A 33 -0.92 4.24 13.30
CA GLY A 33 -1.82 5.37 13.09
C GLY A 33 -3.21 4.98 12.62
N GLY A 34 -3.40 3.72 12.20
CA GLY A 34 -4.66 3.22 11.66
C GLY A 34 -4.55 2.88 10.17
N THR A 35 -5.68 2.74 9.49
CA THR A 35 -5.69 2.39 8.07
C THR A 35 -5.24 3.57 7.22
N LYS A 36 -4.75 3.24 6.04
CA LYS A 36 -4.47 4.14 4.93
C LYS A 36 -5.44 5.31 4.73
N GLY A 37 -6.75 5.05 4.82
CA GLY A 37 -7.80 6.07 4.65
C GLY A 37 -7.93 7.03 5.84
N SER A 38 -7.43 6.66 7.01
CA SER A 38 -7.51 7.44 8.25
C SER A 38 -6.24 8.23 8.58
N LEU A 39 -5.06 7.78 8.13
CA LEU A 39 -3.76 8.36 8.53
C LEU A 39 -3.65 9.88 8.33
N ASN A 40 -4.17 10.41 7.22
CA ASN A 40 -4.15 11.85 6.94
C ASN A 40 -4.95 12.63 8.00
N THR A 41 -6.17 12.18 8.28
CA THR A 41 -7.05 12.76 9.30
C THR A 41 -6.41 12.65 10.68
N THR A 42 -5.89 11.46 11.03
CA THR A 42 -5.24 11.21 12.31
C THR A 42 -4.05 12.14 12.52
N VAL A 43 -3.16 12.32 11.54
CA VAL A 43 -2.03 13.26 11.69
C VAL A 43 -2.52 14.69 11.89
N LYS A 44 -3.52 15.15 11.14
CA LYS A 44 -4.05 16.51 11.29
C LYS A 44 -4.66 16.75 12.67
N GLU A 45 -5.46 15.82 13.17
CA GLU A 45 -6.07 15.88 14.50
C GLU A 45 -4.99 15.91 15.58
N ARG A 46 -4.02 15.00 15.50
CA ARG A 46 -2.92 14.91 16.47
C ARG A 46 -2.02 16.14 16.47
N ARG A 47 -1.70 16.70 15.31
CA ARG A 47 -0.96 17.97 15.18
C ARG A 47 -1.71 19.12 15.87
N LYS A 48 -3.04 19.16 15.72
CA LYS A 48 -3.92 20.16 16.35
C LYS A 48 -4.00 19.98 17.87
N GLU A 49 -4.24 18.76 18.35
CA GLU A 49 -4.35 18.42 19.77
C GLU A 49 -3.05 18.68 20.52
N LEU A 50 -1.93 18.20 19.99
CA LEU A 50 -0.62 18.33 20.63
C LEU A 50 0.07 19.66 20.33
N LYS A 51 -0.51 20.49 19.45
CA LYS A 51 0.08 21.74 18.93
C LYS A 51 1.52 21.54 18.42
N LYS A 52 1.75 20.43 17.72
CA LYS A 52 3.07 20.02 17.21
C LYS A 52 2.98 19.70 15.73
N ASN A 53 3.74 20.41 14.89
CA ASN A 53 3.84 20.11 13.46
C ASN A 53 4.80 18.94 13.15
N SER A 54 5.51 18.42 14.16
CA SER A 54 6.51 17.35 14.04
C SER A 54 5.92 15.93 14.05
N ILE A 55 4.63 15.78 13.77
CA ILE A 55 3.96 14.47 13.66
C ILE A 55 3.77 14.18 12.19
N PHE A 56 4.26 13.04 11.73
CA PHE A 56 4.19 12.63 10.32
C PHE A 56 3.64 11.21 10.21
N TYR A 57 3.32 10.77 9.00
CA TYR A 57 3.03 9.36 8.74
C TYR A 57 3.90 8.78 7.62
N LEU A 58 4.08 7.46 7.63
CA LEU A 58 4.67 6.69 6.56
C LEU A 58 3.69 5.57 6.18
N ARG A 59 3.52 5.33 4.89
CA ARG A 59 2.50 4.42 4.41
C ARG A 59 2.88 3.67 3.14
N ASP A 60 2.13 2.63 2.83
CA ASP A 60 2.34 1.87 1.61
C ASP A 60 1.97 2.69 0.37
N ARG A 61 2.77 2.49 -0.68
CA ARG A 61 2.54 3.12 -1.99
C ARG A 61 1.30 2.53 -2.64
N ASP A 62 1.19 1.20 -2.60
CA ASP A 62 0.06 0.47 -3.12
C ASP A 62 -0.19 0.86 -4.60
N PHE A 63 -1.45 0.81 -5.03
CA PHE A 63 -1.91 1.34 -6.31
C PHE A 63 -2.12 2.87 -6.32
N ASP A 64 -1.85 3.58 -5.21
CA ASP A 64 -2.23 4.99 -5.02
C ASP A 64 -1.26 6.00 -5.66
N TYR A 65 -0.07 5.56 -6.04
CA TYR A 65 0.94 6.41 -6.65
C TYR A 65 1.55 5.73 -7.87
N ASP A 66 2.07 6.53 -8.80
CA ASP A 66 2.77 5.99 -9.96
C ASP A 66 4.05 5.26 -9.54
N VAL A 67 4.49 4.35 -10.41
CA VAL A 67 5.76 3.65 -10.26
C VAL A 67 6.83 4.53 -10.91
N ASP A 68 7.86 4.87 -10.16
CA ASP A 68 9.12 5.33 -10.74
C ASP A 68 10.24 4.41 -10.25
N VAL A 69 10.71 3.54 -11.13
CA VAL A 69 11.71 2.52 -10.78
C VAL A 69 13.07 3.10 -10.40
N ASN A 70 13.33 4.36 -10.76
CA ASN A 70 14.57 5.05 -10.47
C ASN A 70 14.53 5.74 -9.10
N VAL A 71 13.35 5.85 -8.48
CA VAL A 71 13.19 6.50 -7.18
C VAL A 71 13.44 5.48 -6.06
N LYS A 72 14.55 5.68 -5.35
CA LYS A 72 15.00 4.82 -4.24
C LYS A 72 14.90 5.52 -2.88
N ILE A 73 13.97 6.46 -2.75
CA ILE A 73 13.73 7.23 -1.52
C ILE A 73 12.22 7.39 -1.30
N PRO A 74 11.73 7.25 -0.05
CA PRO A 74 10.34 7.55 0.27
C PRO A 74 9.92 8.93 -0.24
N GLN A 75 8.74 9.02 -0.85
CA GLN A 75 8.28 10.23 -1.52
C GLN A 75 7.31 11.01 -0.64
N PRO A 76 7.39 12.36 -0.62
CA PRO A 76 6.60 13.18 0.28
C PRO A 76 5.12 13.19 -0.12
N ILE A 77 4.25 13.12 0.89
CA ILE A 77 2.82 13.29 0.72
C ILE A 77 2.44 14.72 1.10
N LYS A 78 2.13 15.48 0.06
CA LYS A 78 1.81 16.90 0.12
C LYS A 78 0.30 17.11 0.22
N PHE A 79 -0.09 18.03 1.08
CA PHE A 79 -1.47 18.48 1.25
C PHE A 79 -1.54 20.00 1.12
N ASN A 80 -2.43 20.49 0.26
CA ASN A 80 -2.67 21.92 0.12
C ASN A 80 -3.68 22.38 1.18
N ASN A 81 -3.25 23.28 2.06
CA ASN A 81 -4.09 23.93 3.06
C ASN A 81 -4.13 25.43 2.76
N ASN A 82 -5.22 25.92 2.17
CA ASN A 82 -5.42 27.33 1.83
C ASN A 82 -4.27 27.96 1.01
N GLY A 83 -3.75 27.23 0.03
CA GLY A 83 -2.64 27.68 -0.83
C GLY A 83 -1.25 27.37 -0.29
N ILE A 84 -1.14 26.84 0.94
CA ILE A 84 0.13 26.44 1.55
C ILE A 84 0.29 24.93 1.41
N GLU A 85 1.38 24.50 0.78
CA GLU A 85 1.73 23.09 0.70
C GLU A 85 2.34 22.62 2.03
N ILE A 86 1.73 21.61 2.64
CA ILE A 86 2.16 21.02 3.90
C ILE A 86 2.51 19.55 3.65
N ILE A 87 3.66 19.11 4.16
CA ILE A 87 4.03 17.69 4.18
C ILE A 87 3.37 17.03 5.39
N LEU A 88 2.58 16.00 5.14
CA LEU A 88 1.94 15.19 6.19
C LEU A 88 2.72 13.91 6.49
N GLY A 89 3.59 13.49 5.57
CA GLY A 89 4.28 12.22 5.68
C GLY A 89 4.95 11.82 4.38
N TRP A 90 5.24 10.53 4.25
CA TRP A 90 5.82 9.92 3.06
C TRP A 90 5.10 8.63 2.70
N HIS A 91 5.31 8.15 1.48
CA HIS A 91 5.01 6.76 1.12
C HIS A 91 6.29 6.04 0.70
N TRP A 92 6.28 4.72 0.85
CA TRP A 92 7.34 3.86 0.33
C TRP A 92 7.53 4.03 -1.18
N CYS A 93 8.75 3.80 -1.69
CA CYS A 93 8.99 3.78 -3.13
C CYS A 93 8.69 2.41 -3.74
N ARG A 94 8.84 1.32 -2.97
CA ARG A 94 8.31 -0.01 -3.34
C ARG A 94 6.81 -0.08 -3.09
N HIS A 95 6.15 -1.15 -3.55
CA HIS A 95 4.70 -1.29 -3.46
C HIS A 95 4.21 -1.23 -2.00
N GLU A 96 4.82 -2.00 -1.12
CA GLU A 96 4.48 -2.12 0.31
C GLU A 96 5.68 -2.61 1.12
N ILE A 97 5.59 -2.61 2.45
CA ILE A 97 6.70 -3.04 3.33
C ILE A 97 7.18 -4.47 3.03
N GLU A 98 6.27 -5.38 2.63
CA GLU A 98 6.62 -6.76 2.27
C GLU A 98 7.62 -6.85 1.12
N ASN A 99 7.65 -5.88 0.21
CA ASN A 99 8.60 -5.86 -0.90
C ASN A 99 10.03 -5.58 -0.45
N TYR A 100 10.21 -4.90 0.68
CA TYR A 100 11.54 -4.73 1.28
C TYR A 100 11.98 -6.03 1.96
N LEU A 101 11.06 -6.75 2.60
CA LEU A 101 11.35 -8.06 3.19
C LEU A 101 11.79 -9.09 2.16
N LEU A 102 11.38 -8.94 0.90
CA LEU A 102 11.79 -9.78 -0.22
C LEU A 102 13.11 -9.36 -0.88
N GLN A 103 13.88 -8.45 -0.29
CA GLN A 103 15.24 -8.15 -0.76
C GLN A 103 16.08 -9.44 -0.79
N PRO A 104 16.69 -9.82 -1.94
CA PRO A 104 17.34 -11.12 -2.08
C PRO A 104 18.40 -11.42 -1.02
N ASP A 105 19.21 -10.42 -0.65
CA ASP A 105 20.25 -10.58 0.37
C ASP A 105 19.69 -10.86 1.76
N ILE A 106 18.59 -10.19 2.12
CA ILE A 106 17.88 -10.40 3.40
C ILE A 106 17.28 -11.81 3.44
N VAL A 107 16.54 -12.18 2.38
CA VAL A 107 15.90 -13.50 2.30
C VAL A 107 16.95 -14.61 2.28
N SER A 108 18.04 -14.41 1.54
CA SER A 108 19.18 -15.32 1.47
C SER A 108 19.78 -15.58 2.86
N ALA A 109 20.06 -14.50 3.60
CA ALA A 109 20.62 -14.59 4.94
C ALA A 109 19.65 -15.22 5.94
N ALA A 110 18.36 -14.83 5.92
CA ALA A 110 17.35 -15.38 6.82
C ALA A 110 17.07 -16.87 6.57
N CYS A 111 17.10 -17.32 5.32
CA CYS A 111 16.79 -18.70 4.93
C CYS A 111 18.01 -19.61 4.75
N CYS A 112 19.23 -19.08 4.89
CA CYS A 112 20.47 -19.77 4.59
C CYS A 112 20.50 -20.35 3.16
N ALA A 113 19.95 -19.60 2.19
CA ALA A 113 19.89 -19.99 0.78
C ALA A 113 20.78 -19.06 -0.07
N PRO A 114 21.39 -19.53 -1.18
CA PRO A 114 22.19 -18.65 -2.04
C PRO A 114 21.36 -17.50 -2.63
N VAL A 115 21.91 -16.28 -2.68
CA VAL A 115 21.24 -15.10 -3.26
C VAL A 115 20.75 -15.37 -4.69
N SER A 116 21.55 -16.06 -5.50
CA SER A 116 21.19 -16.43 -6.88
C SER A 116 19.98 -17.36 -6.96
N GLU A 117 19.80 -18.25 -5.98
CA GLU A 117 18.61 -19.10 -5.88
C GLU A 117 17.39 -18.26 -5.51
N VAL A 118 17.51 -17.39 -4.51
CA VAL A 118 16.43 -16.50 -4.07
C VAL A 118 15.94 -15.62 -5.23
N MET A 119 16.86 -14.96 -5.94
CA MET A 119 16.52 -14.14 -7.11
C MET A 119 15.78 -14.96 -8.17
N LYS A 120 16.26 -16.17 -8.46
CA LYS A 120 15.62 -17.07 -9.43
C LYS A 120 14.19 -17.43 -9.03
N GLU A 121 13.95 -17.71 -7.75
CA GLU A 121 12.62 -18.09 -7.28
C GLU A 121 11.66 -16.88 -7.19
N ILE A 122 12.15 -15.68 -6.85
CA ILE A 122 11.36 -14.43 -6.96
C ILE A 122 10.95 -14.14 -8.40
N LYS A 123 11.88 -14.28 -9.37
CA LYS A 123 11.56 -14.12 -10.80
C LYS A 123 10.51 -15.11 -11.27
N LYS A 124 10.65 -16.39 -10.90
CA LYS A 124 9.64 -17.42 -11.22
C LYS A 124 8.27 -17.10 -10.62
N ALA A 125 8.25 -16.65 -9.36
CA ALA A 125 7.03 -16.22 -8.70
C ALA A 125 6.38 -15.06 -9.45
N ALA A 126 7.17 -14.04 -9.83
CA ALA A 126 6.71 -12.91 -10.62
C ALA A 126 6.12 -13.35 -11.98
N VAL A 127 6.83 -14.20 -12.73
CA VAL A 127 6.32 -14.75 -14.01
C VAL A 127 5.00 -15.47 -13.81
N CYS A 128 4.86 -16.24 -12.73
CA CYS A 128 3.65 -17.01 -12.43
C CYS A 128 2.43 -16.11 -12.20
N ILE A 129 2.59 -14.98 -11.49
CA ILE A 129 1.48 -14.10 -11.10
C ILE A 129 1.35 -12.83 -11.95
N ARG A 130 2.17 -12.65 -12.99
CA ARG A 130 2.24 -11.40 -13.78
C ARG A 130 0.88 -10.95 -14.34
N PHE A 131 0.07 -11.89 -14.83
CA PHE A 131 -1.28 -11.60 -15.35
C PHE A 131 -2.26 -11.23 -14.23
N TYR A 132 -2.13 -11.86 -13.07
CA TYR A 132 -2.91 -11.51 -11.89
C TYR A 132 -2.56 -10.09 -11.40
N GLN A 133 -1.26 -9.74 -11.37
CA GLN A 133 -0.84 -8.36 -11.05
C GLN A 133 -1.36 -7.36 -12.08
N ALA A 134 -1.29 -7.67 -13.37
CA ALA A 134 -1.84 -6.80 -14.42
C ALA A 134 -3.34 -6.52 -14.17
N ALA A 135 -4.12 -7.55 -13.80
CA ALA A 135 -5.53 -7.38 -13.45
C ALA A 135 -5.73 -6.47 -12.22
N ARG A 136 -4.93 -6.65 -11.15
CA ARG A 136 -4.99 -5.77 -9.97
C ARG A 136 -4.66 -4.32 -10.31
N TRP A 137 -3.62 -4.09 -11.11
CA TRP A 137 -3.20 -2.75 -11.54
C TRP A 137 -4.23 -2.06 -12.43
N THR A 138 -4.95 -2.81 -13.28
CA THR A 138 -6.08 -2.28 -14.07
C THR A 138 -7.12 -1.62 -13.17
N ILE A 139 -7.62 -2.34 -12.16
CA ILE A 139 -8.63 -1.80 -11.24
C ILE A 139 -8.03 -0.74 -10.31
N GLY A 140 -6.80 -0.95 -9.81
CA GLY A 140 -6.11 -0.02 -8.92
C GLY A 140 -5.92 1.36 -9.55
N LYS A 141 -5.41 1.43 -10.79
CA LYS A 141 -5.22 2.70 -11.53
C LYS A 141 -6.54 3.43 -11.73
N LEU A 142 -7.62 2.71 -12.03
CA LEU A 142 -8.95 3.27 -12.24
C LEU A 142 -9.54 3.89 -10.95
N LYS A 143 -9.43 3.17 -9.83
CA LYS A 143 -9.85 3.67 -8.51
C LYS A 143 -9.07 4.92 -8.13
N ARG A 144 -7.75 4.90 -8.27
CA ARG A 144 -6.88 6.04 -7.96
C ARG A 144 -7.22 7.28 -8.76
N LYS A 145 -7.43 7.14 -10.08
CA LYS A 145 -7.73 8.27 -10.97
C LYS A 145 -9.14 8.85 -10.78
N GLY A 146 -9.93 8.32 -9.83
CA GLY A 146 -11.32 8.73 -9.60
C GLY A 146 -12.25 8.41 -10.77
N ILE A 147 -11.83 7.51 -11.67
CA ILE A 147 -12.64 7.09 -12.82
C ILE A 147 -13.77 6.19 -12.32
N LEU A 148 -13.46 5.24 -11.44
CA LEU A 148 -14.48 4.43 -10.80
C LEU A 148 -15.13 5.19 -9.63
N PRO A 149 -16.47 5.15 -9.50
CA PRO A 149 -17.14 5.71 -8.33
C PRO A 149 -16.63 4.98 -7.06
N PRO A 150 -16.36 5.72 -5.98
CA PRO A 150 -15.92 5.08 -4.74
C PRO A 150 -17.03 4.18 -4.16
N PRO A 151 -16.68 3.10 -3.45
CA PRO A 151 -17.69 2.15 -2.92
C PRO A 151 -18.71 2.78 -1.96
N PHE A 152 -18.33 3.86 -1.27
CA PHE A 152 -19.20 4.61 -0.36
C PHE A 152 -20.20 5.53 -1.07
N ASP A 153 -20.18 5.59 -2.41
CA ASP A 153 -21.22 6.27 -3.20
C ASP A 153 -22.53 5.49 -3.29
N LEU A 154 -22.61 4.26 -2.77
CA LEU A 154 -23.86 3.54 -2.53
C LEU A 154 -24.43 3.99 -1.19
N PRO A 155 -25.39 4.94 -1.17
CA PRO A 155 -25.81 5.54 0.08
C PRO A 155 -26.73 4.57 0.84
N THR A 156 -26.62 4.57 2.17
CA THR A 156 -27.54 3.81 3.04
C THR A 156 -28.85 4.55 3.31
N LYS A 157 -28.96 5.80 2.85
CA LYS A 157 -30.17 6.62 2.83
C LYS A 157 -30.43 7.06 1.39
N PRO A 158 -31.69 7.08 0.93
CA PRO A 158 -32.02 7.62 -0.39
C PRO A 158 -31.42 9.02 -0.59
N LYS A 159 -30.90 9.29 -1.79
CA LYS A 159 -30.24 10.58 -2.09
C LYS A 159 -31.13 11.80 -1.83
N SER A 160 -32.44 11.66 -2.04
CA SER A 160 -33.43 12.71 -1.72
C SER A 160 -33.39 13.15 -0.26
N ILE A 161 -33.09 12.23 0.67
CA ILE A 161 -32.95 12.52 2.10
C ILE A 161 -31.54 12.99 2.43
N ALA A 162 -30.52 12.37 1.83
CA ALA A 162 -29.11 12.70 2.08
C ALA A 162 -28.76 14.17 1.72
N GLN A 163 -29.40 14.72 0.69
CA GLN A 163 -29.20 16.11 0.26
C GLN A 163 -29.75 17.14 1.25
N GLU A 164 -30.75 16.80 2.06
CA GLU A 164 -31.33 17.73 3.04
C GLU A 164 -30.53 17.89 4.33
N LYS A 165 -29.43 17.12 4.54
CA LYS A 165 -28.62 17.14 5.76
C LYS A 165 -29.43 17.05 7.08
N LYS A 166 -30.57 16.38 7.06
CA LYS A 166 -31.39 16.14 8.24
C LYS A 166 -31.15 14.73 8.73
N ASP A 167 -30.46 14.61 9.86
CA ASP A 167 -29.98 13.32 10.40
C ASP A 167 -31.10 12.35 10.75
N PHE A 168 -32.33 12.84 10.96
CA PHE A 168 -33.48 12.09 11.49
C PHE A 168 -34.66 11.94 10.51
N LEU A 169 -34.43 12.08 9.20
CA LEU A 169 -35.48 11.82 8.21
C LEU A 169 -35.49 10.36 7.74
N ILE A 170 -36.70 9.81 7.67
CA ILE A 170 -37.05 8.57 6.95
C ILE A 170 -37.88 8.94 5.72
N VAL A 171 -38.03 8.01 4.78
CA VAL A 171 -38.92 8.22 3.63
C VAL A 171 -40.36 8.23 4.10
N ASP A 172 -41.18 9.12 3.52
CA ASP A 172 -42.60 9.27 3.89
C ASP A 172 -43.39 7.96 3.67
N ASP A 173 -43.03 7.20 2.63
CA ASP A 173 -43.57 5.86 2.38
C ASP A 173 -42.51 4.78 2.66
N CYS A 174 -42.66 4.12 3.83
CA CYS A 174 -41.82 3.00 4.24
C CYS A 174 -42.35 1.63 3.79
N SER A 175 -43.29 1.58 2.84
CA SER A 175 -43.78 0.31 2.28
C SER A 175 -42.62 -0.52 1.70
N GLN A 176 -42.77 -1.84 1.74
CA GLN A 176 -41.78 -2.77 1.17
C GLN A 176 -41.53 -2.46 -0.32
N GLU A 177 -42.58 -2.12 -1.07
CA GLU A 177 -42.49 -1.79 -2.49
C GLU A 177 -41.67 -0.52 -2.74
N ASN A 178 -41.94 0.55 -1.99
CA ASN A 178 -41.19 1.80 -2.15
C ASN A 178 -39.73 1.67 -1.71
N CYS A 179 -39.48 1.03 -0.57
CA CYS A 179 -38.11 0.75 -0.11
C CYS A 179 -37.32 -0.08 -1.14
N LEU A 180 -37.93 -1.11 -1.74
CA LEU A 180 -37.31 -1.90 -2.80
C LEU A 180 -37.03 -1.06 -4.05
N LYS A 181 -37.96 -0.19 -4.44
CA LYS A 181 -37.80 0.73 -5.58
C LYS A 181 -36.63 1.69 -5.38
N LEU A 182 -36.50 2.28 -4.19
CA LEU A 182 -35.41 3.19 -3.85
C LEU A 182 -34.05 2.51 -3.92
N ILE A 183 -33.91 1.34 -3.27
CA ILE A 183 -32.65 0.58 -3.31
C ILE A 183 -32.29 0.17 -4.74
N ARG A 184 -33.28 -0.25 -5.55
CA ARG A 184 -33.06 -0.57 -6.97
C ARG A 184 -32.57 0.64 -7.76
N ASN A 185 -33.16 1.82 -7.55
CA ASN A 185 -32.74 3.03 -8.25
C ASN A 185 -31.31 3.44 -7.89
N ASP A 186 -30.96 3.49 -6.61
CA ASP A 186 -29.61 3.85 -6.16
C ASP A 186 -28.57 2.84 -6.65
N ALA A 187 -28.89 1.53 -6.60
CA ALA A 187 -28.02 0.48 -7.13
C ALA A 187 -27.84 0.58 -8.65
N ASN A 188 -28.93 0.81 -9.40
CA ASN A 188 -28.87 0.93 -10.86
C ASN A 188 -28.10 2.19 -11.30
N GLU A 189 -28.23 3.30 -10.57
CA GLU A 189 -27.46 4.52 -10.86
C GLU A 189 -25.96 4.28 -10.65
N PHE A 190 -25.59 3.62 -9.53
CA PHE A 190 -24.20 3.24 -9.27
C PHE A 190 -23.66 2.31 -10.36
N LEU A 191 -24.40 1.26 -10.71
CA LEU A 191 -24.02 0.33 -11.78
C LEU A 191 -23.87 1.03 -13.13
N SER A 192 -24.79 1.95 -13.46
CA SER A 192 -24.71 2.72 -14.71
C SER A 192 -23.46 3.60 -14.77
N ARG A 193 -23.08 4.25 -13.65
CA ARG A 193 -21.83 5.01 -13.55
C ARG A 193 -20.61 4.11 -13.78
N VAL A 194 -20.57 2.92 -13.18
CA VAL A 194 -19.49 1.95 -13.39
C VAL A 194 -19.44 1.51 -14.86
N GLN A 195 -20.56 1.09 -15.43
CA GLN A 195 -20.64 0.61 -16.81
C GLN A 195 -20.27 1.70 -17.83
N SER A 196 -20.58 2.97 -17.55
CA SER A 196 -20.25 4.09 -18.44
C SER A 196 -18.74 4.34 -18.60
N VAL A 197 -17.92 3.88 -17.65
CA VAL A 197 -16.47 4.08 -17.65
C VAL A 197 -15.68 2.77 -17.77
N LEU A 198 -16.33 1.63 -17.53
CA LEU A 198 -15.70 0.32 -17.47
C LEU A 198 -16.62 -0.75 -18.06
N ASP A 199 -16.87 -0.64 -19.37
CA ASP A 199 -17.47 -1.73 -20.13
C ASP A 199 -16.44 -2.83 -20.45
N ASP A 200 -16.90 -3.94 -21.00
CA ASP A 200 -16.05 -5.10 -21.31
C ASP A 200 -14.88 -4.76 -22.25
N SER A 201 -15.14 -3.90 -23.24
CA SER A 201 -14.12 -3.48 -24.21
C SER A 201 -13.02 -2.66 -23.56
N GLU A 202 -13.37 -1.74 -22.66
CA GLU A 202 -12.42 -0.91 -21.92
C GLU A 202 -11.67 -1.72 -20.86
N ILE A 203 -12.32 -2.72 -20.22
CA ILE A 203 -11.65 -3.68 -19.32
C ILE A 203 -10.55 -4.42 -20.08
N VAL A 204 -10.90 -5.03 -21.23
CA VAL A 204 -9.95 -5.80 -22.03
C VAL A 204 -8.80 -4.93 -22.50
N LYS A 205 -9.10 -3.73 -23.01
CA LYS A 205 -8.08 -2.76 -23.46
C LYS A 205 -7.10 -2.41 -22.33
N ARG A 206 -7.60 -1.94 -21.18
CA ARG A 206 -6.75 -1.55 -20.04
C ARG A 206 -6.00 -2.73 -19.44
N TYR A 207 -6.61 -3.90 -19.40
CA TYR A 207 -5.94 -5.12 -18.99
C TYR A 207 -4.76 -5.42 -19.90
N ASN A 208 -4.95 -5.40 -21.22
CA ASN A 208 -3.88 -5.66 -22.19
C ASN A 208 -2.76 -4.60 -22.12
N GLU A 209 -3.09 -3.34 -21.88
CA GLU A 209 -2.10 -2.28 -21.61
C GLU A 209 -1.21 -2.66 -20.42
N ASN A 210 -1.81 -3.06 -19.28
CA ASN A 210 -1.05 -3.51 -18.12
C ASN A 210 -0.31 -4.83 -18.39
N VAL A 211 -0.86 -5.78 -19.15
CA VAL A 211 -0.13 -7.02 -19.52
C VAL A 211 1.19 -6.70 -20.23
N SER A 212 1.23 -5.63 -21.04
CA SER A 212 2.48 -5.20 -21.69
C SER A 212 3.52 -4.70 -20.68
N ASP A 213 3.09 -4.00 -19.64
CA ASP A 213 3.97 -3.56 -18.53
C ASP A 213 4.53 -4.78 -17.75
N PHE A 214 3.78 -5.88 -17.70
CA PHE A 214 4.14 -7.14 -17.02
C PHE A 214 4.73 -8.19 -17.98
N SER A 215 5.57 -7.75 -18.91
CA SER A 215 6.26 -8.62 -19.86
C SER A 215 7.22 -9.61 -19.17
N LEU A 216 7.60 -10.67 -19.90
CA LEU A 216 8.59 -11.62 -19.40
C LEU A 216 9.96 -10.96 -19.18
N GLU A 217 10.34 -10.03 -20.05
CA GLU A 217 11.58 -9.25 -19.92
C GLU A 217 11.60 -8.44 -18.61
N ARG A 218 10.48 -7.78 -18.27
CA ARG A 218 10.35 -7.05 -17.01
C ARG A 218 10.42 -7.99 -15.79
N CYS A 219 9.94 -9.21 -15.92
CA CYS A 219 10.07 -10.22 -14.86
C CYS A 219 11.50 -10.77 -14.70
N GLU A 220 12.46 -10.39 -15.54
CA GLU A 220 13.88 -10.67 -15.32
C GLU A 220 14.58 -9.58 -14.49
N ASP A 221 13.92 -8.44 -14.26
CA ASP A 221 14.45 -7.33 -13.46
C ASP A 221 13.90 -7.41 -12.03
N ILE A 222 14.76 -7.77 -11.08
CA ILE A 222 14.40 -7.87 -9.65
C ILE A 222 13.97 -6.52 -9.09
N ASP A 223 14.61 -5.43 -9.47
CA ASP A 223 14.28 -4.10 -8.96
C ASP A 223 12.91 -3.66 -9.44
N TRP A 224 12.56 -3.99 -10.68
CA TRP A 224 11.23 -3.75 -11.20
C TRP A 224 10.18 -4.64 -10.50
N ILE A 225 10.45 -5.93 -10.29
CA ILE A 225 9.55 -6.84 -9.56
C ILE A 225 9.27 -6.30 -8.15
N LEU A 226 10.32 -6.00 -7.38
CA LEU A 226 10.19 -5.55 -6.00
C LEU A 226 9.54 -4.16 -5.89
N GLN A 227 9.51 -3.37 -6.95
CA GLN A 227 8.79 -2.09 -6.92
C GLN A 227 7.33 -2.22 -7.34
N VAL A 228 7.01 -3.09 -8.29
CA VAL A 228 5.71 -3.09 -8.98
C VAL A 228 4.74 -4.14 -8.44
N PHE A 229 5.22 -5.33 -8.10
CA PHE A 229 4.37 -6.43 -7.62
C PHE A 229 3.95 -6.17 -6.17
N SER A 230 2.76 -6.64 -5.78
CA SER A 230 2.44 -6.76 -4.35
C SER A 230 3.35 -7.79 -3.70
N GLY A 231 4.06 -7.39 -2.64
CA GLY A 231 4.89 -8.27 -1.83
C GLY A 231 4.11 -9.43 -1.24
N LYS A 232 2.87 -9.19 -0.77
CA LYS A 232 1.99 -10.24 -0.23
C LYS A 232 1.68 -11.33 -1.26
N ASP A 233 1.46 -10.95 -2.52
CA ASP A 233 1.23 -11.90 -3.61
C ASP A 233 2.51 -12.65 -4.00
N LEU A 234 3.66 -11.96 -3.99
CA LEU A 234 4.97 -12.60 -4.20
C LEU A 234 5.26 -13.64 -3.11
N PHE A 235 5.06 -13.29 -1.84
CA PHE A 235 5.13 -14.22 -0.71
C PHE A 235 4.23 -15.44 -0.96
N THR A 236 2.99 -15.23 -1.40
CA THR A 236 2.08 -16.34 -1.72
C THR A 236 2.60 -17.21 -2.86
N SER A 237 3.09 -16.59 -3.93
CA SER A 237 3.61 -17.30 -5.11
C SER A 237 4.92 -18.06 -4.85
N LEU A 238 5.69 -17.67 -3.83
CA LEU A 238 6.88 -18.38 -3.37
C LEU A 238 6.60 -19.69 -2.61
N THR A 239 5.34 -20.03 -2.34
CA THR A 239 4.94 -21.26 -1.61
C THR A 239 5.63 -22.55 -2.11
N PRO A 240 5.79 -22.80 -3.44
CA PRO A 240 6.50 -24.00 -3.91
C PRO A 240 7.98 -24.04 -3.50
N TRP A 241 8.65 -22.90 -3.41
CA TRP A 241 10.03 -22.82 -2.92
C TRP A 241 10.09 -22.96 -1.40
N MET A 242 9.16 -22.34 -0.67
CA MET A 242 9.04 -22.46 0.79
C MET A 242 8.92 -23.92 1.26
N LYS A 243 8.19 -24.76 0.52
CA LYS A 243 8.09 -26.20 0.81
C LYS A 243 9.45 -26.89 0.85
N LYS A 244 10.40 -26.48 -0.01
CA LYS A 244 11.78 -27.02 -0.01
C LYS A 244 12.55 -26.60 1.24
N LEU A 245 12.24 -25.43 1.79
CA LEU A 245 12.80 -24.89 3.03
C LEU A 245 12.07 -25.38 4.29
N LYS A 246 11.07 -26.26 4.15
CA LYS A 246 10.18 -26.71 5.24
C LYS A 246 9.42 -25.56 5.91
N ILE A 247 9.10 -24.52 5.14
CA ILE A 247 8.24 -23.42 5.54
C ILE A 247 6.85 -23.68 4.95
N ASN A 248 5.81 -23.72 5.80
CA ASN A 248 4.49 -24.19 5.40
C ASN A 248 3.56 -23.06 4.96
N HIS A 249 3.80 -21.84 5.45
CA HIS A 249 2.94 -20.70 5.20
C HIS A 249 3.74 -19.43 4.87
N PRO A 250 3.25 -18.55 3.97
CA PRO A 250 3.94 -17.29 3.66
C PRO A 250 4.23 -16.39 4.85
N SER A 251 3.36 -16.40 5.88
CA SER A 251 3.59 -15.66 7.12
C SER A 251 4.79 -16.20 7.90
N GLU A 252 5.06 -17.50 7.88
CA GLU A 252 6.22 -18.09 8.57
C GLU A 252 7.53 -17.60 7.91
N LEU A 253 7.57 -17.49 6.57
CA LEU A 253 8.73 -16.91 5.88
C LEU A 253 8.90 -15.44 6.27
N ARG A 254 7.81 -14.67 6.24
CA ARG A 254 7.83 -13.25 6.64
C ARG A 254 8.35 -13.09 8.06
N ASP A 255 7.82 -13.85 9.02
CA ASP A 255 8.17 -13.75 10.43
C ASP A 255 9.63 -14.18 10.66
N LYS A 256 10.12 -15.18 9.92
CA LYS A 256 11.54 -15.57 9.90
C LYS A 256 12.45 -14.45 9.40
N ILE A 257 12.04 -13.74 8.34
CA ILE A 257 12.78 -12.57 7.83
C ILE A 257 12.76 -11.43 8.83
N VAL A 258 11.60 -11.11 9.41
CA VAL A 258 11.47 -10.04 10.43
C VAL A 258 12.34 -10.35 11.66
N SER A 259 12.34 -11.60 12.14
CA SER A 259 13.23 -12.03 13.22
C SER A 259 14.69 -11.84 12.85
N TRP A 260 15.10 -12.22 11.64
CA TRP A 260 16.49 -12.03 11.20
C TRP A 260 16.89 -10.55 11.16
N ILE A 261 15.98 -9.65 10.73
CA ILE A 261 16.18 -8.20 10.77
C ILE A 261 16.31 -7.72 12.22
N GLY A 262 15.47 -8.23 13.13
CA GLY A 262 15.57 -8.00 14.57
C GLY A 262 16.95 -8.31 15.15
N ASP A 263 17.52 -9.44 14.74
CA ASP A 263 18.82 -9.91 15.20
C ASP A 263 20.00 -9.24 14.45
N ASN A 264 19.76 -8.64 13.28
CA ASN A 264 20.79 -8.09 12.39
C ASN A 264 20.41 -6.72 11.77
N PRO A 265 19.98 -5.71 12.56
CA PRO A 265 19.42 -4.46 12.04
C PRO A 265 20.38 -3.71 11.13
N ARG A 266 21.66 -3.65 11.50
CA ARG A 266 22.71 -3.01 10.69
C ARG A 266 22.88 -3.63 9.31
N LYS A 267 22.94 -4.97 9.23
CA LYS A 267 23.06 -5.68 7.94
C LYS A 267 21.82 -5.46 7.08
N ALA A 268 20.65 -5.40 7.71
CA ALA A 268 19.40 -5.13 7.02
C ALA A 268 19.39 -3.71 6.41
N LEU A 269 19.91 -2.72 7.13
CA LEU A 269 20.10 -1.36 6.61
C LEU A 269 21.09 -1.31 5.45
N GLU A 270 22.22 -2.03 5.54
CA GLU A 270 23.21 -2.11 4.48
C GLU A 270 22.64 -2.76 3.20
N ALA A 271 21.75 -3.74 3.35
CA ALA A 271 21.11 -4.43 2.23
C ALA A 271 19.99 -3.63 1.55
N ILE A 272 19.41 -2.62 2.22
CA ILE A 272 18.28 -1.84 1.70
C ILE A 272 18.60 -0.33 1.80
N PRO A 273 19.20 0.25 0.74
CA PRO A 273 19.52 1.67 0.69
C PRO A 273 18.32 2.59 0.94
N GLU A 274 17.11 2.18 0.52
CA GLU A 274 15.90 2.97 0.69
C GLU A 274 15.52 3.19 2.17
N TRP A 275 15.87 2.25 3.06
CA TRP A 275 15.69 2.43 4.51
C TRP A 275 16.70 3.42 5.07
N GLN A 276 17.95 3.40 4.62
CA GLN A 276 18.93 4.43 5.00
C GLN A 276 18.45 5.81 4.56
N LYS A 277 17.94 5.93 3.33
CA LYS A 277 17.37 7.17 2.80
C LYS A 277 16.14 7.64 3.57
N LEU A 278 15.31 6.74 4.06
CA LEU A 278 14.24 7.11 5.00
C LEU A 278 14.83 7.78 6.24
N PHE A 279 15.81 7.17 6.91
CA PHE A 279 16.35 7.71 8.15
C PHE A 279 17.11 9.03 7.97
N GLU A 280 17.90 9.17 6.90
CA GLU A 280 18.50 10.46 6.51
C GLU A 280 17.43 11.54 6.33
N LEU A 281 16.34 11.19 5.64
CA LEU A 281 15.22 12.11 5.40
C LEU A 281 14.53 12.51 6.71
N LEU A 282 14.26 11.54 7.60
CA LEU A 282 13.62 11.80 8.89
C LEU A 282 14.50 12.64 9.83
N GLN A 283 15.83 12.57 9.71
CA GLN A 283 16.78 13.43 10.44
C GLN A 283 16.82 14.87 9.89
N SER A 284 16.59 15.05 8.59
CA SER A 284 16.66 16.36 7.92
C SER A 284 15.45 17.25 8.20
N VAL A 285 14.34 16.67 8.67
CA VAL A 285 13.05 17.34 8.87
C VAL A 285 13.03 18.22 10.10
#